data_AF-A0A6H2FGU8-F1
#
_entry.id   AF-A0A6H2FGU8-F1
#
_cell.length_a   1.000
_cell.length_b   1.000
_cell.length_c   1.000
_cell.angle_alpha   90.00
_cell.angle_beta   90.00
_cell.angle_gamma   90.00
#
_symmetry.space_group_name_H-M   'P 1'
#
loop_
_entity.id
_entity.type
_entity.pdbx_description
1 polymer ?
#
loop_
_entity_poly.entity_id
_entity_poly.type
_entity_poly.pdbx_seq_one_letter_code
_entity_poly.pdbx_strand_id
1 'polypeptide(L)' 'MKNIKLILKVCSIYDRKRLDIFLTKKIIQFSRSKIKKLIINNCVKINNIIINIPKKKYFWVI' A
#
# COMPACT_ATOMS: atom_id res chain seq x y z
N MET A 1 19.97 2.95 -8.55
CA MET A 1 18.67 3.40 -8.00
C MET A 1 18.43 2.69 -6.67
N LYS A 2 18.34 3.42 -5.55
CA LYS A 2 18.10 2.80 -4.22
C LYS A 2 16.72 2.16 -4.20
N ASN A 3 16.65 0.84 -4.07
CA ASN A 3 15.41 0.11 -3.85
C ASN A 3 14.90 0.40 -2.44
N ILE A 4 13.85 1.21 -2.32
CA ILE A 4 13.19 1.50 -1.04
C ILE A 4 12.21 0.36 -0.77
N LYS A 5 12.59 -0.55 0.14
CA LYS A 5 11.73 -1.65 0.59
C LYS A 5 10.98 -1.21 1.85
N LEU A 6 9.72 -0.82 1.69
CA LEU A 6 8.84 -0.51 2.82
C LEU A 6 8.06 -1.77 3.23
N ILE A 7 8.30 -2.24 4.45
CA ILE A 7 7.56 -3.34 5.05
C ILE A 7 6.60 -2.76 6.08
N LEU A 8 5.30 -2.86 5.82
CA LEU A 8 4.25 -2.42 6.73
C LEU A 8 3.55 -3.65 7.30
N LYS A 9 3.63 -3.82 8.62
CA LYS A 9 2.83 -4.82 9.34
C LYS A 9 1.50 -4.17 9.73
N VAL A 10 0.40 -4.80 9.35
CA VAL A 10 -0.96 -4.28 9.57
C VAL A 10 -1.65 -5.20 10.57
N CYS A 11 -1.94 -4.71 11.79
CA CYS A 11 -2.46 -5.52 12.90
C CYS A 11 -3.97 -5.41 13.14
N SER A 12 -4.74 -4.77 12.27
CA SER A 12 -6.18 -4.55 12.51
C SER A 12 -7.00 -4.76 11.26
N ILE A 13 -8.25 -5.19 11.46
CA ILE A 13 -9.28 -5.35 10.44
C ILE A 13 -9.56 -3.97 9.85
N TYR A 14 -8.82 -3.60 8.81
CA TYR A 14 -9.01 -2.30 8.15
C TYR A 14 -10.21 -2.38 7.22
N ASP A 15 -11.36 -2.08 7.80
CA ASP A 15 -12.55 -1.44 7.25
C ASP A 15 -12.38 -0.91 5.81
N ARG A 16 -12.55 -1.81 4.82
CA ARG A 16 -12.79 -1.63 3.37
C ARG A 16 -12.12 -0.42 2.68
N LYS A 17 -11.00 0.09 3.19
CA LYS A 17 -10.34 1.30 2.72
C LYS A 17 -9.51 0.98 1.48
N ARG A 18 -9.43 1.97 0.59
CA ARG A 18 -8.60 1.86 -0.62
C ARG A 18 -7.12 1.88 -0.25
N LEU A 19 -6.34 1.04 -0.90
CA LEU A 19 -4.91 0.89 -0.62
C LEU A 19 -4.15 2.22 -0.72
N ASP A 20 -4.46 3.04 -1.72
CA ASP A 20 -3.80 4.34 -1.92
C ASP A 20 -4.01 5.29 -0.72
N ILE A 21 -5.21 5.30 -0.14
CA ILE A 21 -5.54 6.13 1.02
C ILE A 21 -4.88 5.56 2.28
N PHE A 22 -4.91 4.24 2.44
CA PHE A 22 -4.30 3.55 3.57
C PHE A 22 -2.80 3.81 3.65
N LEU A 23 -2.08 3.60 2.54
CA LEU A 23 -0.64 3.80 2.48
C LEU A 23 -0.25 5.26 2.69
N THR A 24 -1.06 6.22 2.22
CA THR A 24 -0.79 7.65 2.45
C THR A 24 -0.82 8.00 3.94
N LYS A 25 -1.72 7.38 4.72
CA LYS A 25 -1.77 7.59 6.17
C LYS A 25 -0.59 6.97 6.91
N LYS A 26 -0.05 5.86 6.40
CA LYS A 26 1.07 5.15 7.03
C LYS A 26 2.44 5.67 6.59
N ILE A 27 2.55 6.17 5.36
CA ILE A 27 3.79 6.68 4.79
C ILE A 27 3.61 8.19 4.56
N ILE A 28 3.69 8.94 5.65
CA ILE A 28 3.46 10.40 5.68
C ILE A 28 4.44 11.14 4.75
N GLN A 29 5.61 10.55 4.50
CA GLN A 29 6.67 11.09 3.65
C GLN A 29 6.30 11.13 2.15
N PHE A 30 5.28 10.39 1.72
CA PHE A 30 4.88 10.34 0.32
C PHE A 30 3.47 10.86 0.10
N SER A 31 3.33 11.70 -0.92
CA SER A 31 2.01 12.11 -1.39
C SER A 31 1.23 10.91 -1.94
N ARG A 32 -0.09 11.01 -1.88
CA ARG A 32 -1.01 10.01 -2.45
C ARG A 32 -0.70 9.68 -3.91
N SER A 33 -0.33 10.69 -4.71
CA SER A 33 0.06 10.51 -6.12
C SER A 33 1.36 9.72 -6.28
N LYS A 34 2.36 9.94 -5.41
CA LYS A 34 3.60 9.16 -5.40
C LYS A 34 3.32 7.70 -5.04
N ILE A 35 2.49 7.46 -4.03
CA ILE A 35 2.06 6.12 -3.61
C ILE A 35 1.31 5.42 -4.73
N LYS A 36 0.40 6.11 -5.42
CA LYS A 36 -0.33 5.56 -6.57
C LYS A 36 0.63 5.09 -7.67
N LYS A 37 1.67 5.87 -7.98
CA LYS A 37 2.72 5.48 -8.94
C LYS A 37 3.50 4.25 -8.47
N LEU A 38 3.86 4.19 -7.18
CA LEU A 38 4.55 3.02 -6.61
C LEU A 38 3.70 1.75 -6.70
N ILE A 39 2.40 1.86 -6.43
CA ILE A 39 1.46 0.74 -6.58
C ILE A 39 1.44 0.29 -8.05
N ILE A 40 1.15 1.20 -8.99
CA ILE A 40 1.06 0.86 -10.43
C ILE A 40 2.37 0.23 -10.95
N ASN A 41 3.52 0.68 -10.46
CA ASN A 41 4.83 0.18 -10.85
C ASN A 41 5.26 -1.11 -10.11
N ASN A 42 4.32 -1.86 -9.53
CA ASN A 42 4.58 -3.13 -8.83
C ASN A 42 5.57 -3.02 -7.65
N CYS A 43 5.79 -1.82 -7.10
CA CYS A 43 6.75 -1.58 -6.02
C CYS A 43 6.14 -1.83 -4.62
N VAL A 44 4.87 -2.21 -4.54
CA VAL A 44 4.14 -2.42 -3.29
C VAL A 44 3.79 -3.89 -3.12
N LYS A 45 4.23 -4.47 -2.01
CA LYS A 45 3.96 -5.85 -1.64
C LYS A 45 3.18 -5.89 -0.32
N ILE A 46 2.13 -6.70 -0.28
CA ILE A 46 1.29 -6.92 0.89
C ILE A 46 1.18 -8.43 1.07
N ASN A 47 1.51 -8.95 2.26
CA ASN A 47 1.45 -10.39 2.55
C ASN A 47 2.10 -11.24 1.44
N ASN A 48 3.26 -10.82 0.95
CA ASN A 48 3.95 -11.43 -0.17
C ASN A 48 3.26 -11.41 -1.55
N ILE A 49 2.16 -10.68 -1.71
CA ILE A 49 1.47 -10.47 -2.97
C ILE A 49 1.83 -9.08 -3.50
N ILE A 50 2.30 -9.00 -4.74
CA ILE A 50 2.51 -7.72 -5.44
C ILE A 50 1.15 -7.11 -5.76
N ILE A 51 0.97 -5.83 -5.45
CA ILE A 51 -0.25 -5.12 -5.74
C ILE A 51 0.02 -3.99 -6.72
N ASN A 52 -0.77 -3.98 -7.78
CA ASN A 52 -0.72 -2.98 -8.85
C ASN A 52 -1.99 -2.13 -8.99
N ILE A 53 -3.04 -2.44 -8.21
CA ILE A 53 -4.32 -1.72 -8.27
C ILE A 53 -4.47 -0.81 -7.04
N PRO A 54 -4.26 0.52 -7.16
CA PRO A 54 -4.33 1.45 -6.04
C PRO A 54 -5.74 1.58 -5.45
N LYS A 55 -6.77 1.45 -6.30
CA LYS A 55 -8.18 1.57 -5.88
C LYS A 55 -8.71 0.32 -5.18
N LYS A 56 -7.94 -0.78 -5.16
CA LYS A 56 -8.42 -2.06 -4.64
C LYS A 56 -8.63 -1.91 -3.14
N LYS A 57 -9.85 -2.27 -2.71
CA LYS A 57 -10.21 -2.41 -1.30
C LYS A 57 -9.69 -3.77 -0.88
N TYR A 58 -8.84 -3.82 0.13
CA TYR A 58 -8.35 -5.07 0.67
C TYR A 58 -9.16 -5.38 1.92
N PHE A 59 -9.80 -6.55 1.91
CA PHE A 59 -10.36 -7.12 3.12
C PHE A 59 -9.22 -7.87 3.80
N TRP A 60 -8.76 -7.31 4.91
CA TRP A 60 -7.71 -7.92 5.72
C TRP A 60 -8.41 -8.78 6.76
N VAL A 61 -8.74 -10.02 6.39
CA VAL A 61 -8.92 -11.08 7.38
C VAL A 61 -7.53 -11.64 7.62
N ILE A 62 -7.04 -11.43 8.84
CA ILE A 62 -5.89 -12.17 9.36
C ILE A 62 -6.31 -13.62 9.54
#